data_AF-A0AAP2GAM3-F1
#
_entry.id   AF-A0AAP2GAM3-F1
#
_cell.length_a   1.000
_cell.length_b   1.000
_cell.length_c   1.000
_cell.angle_alpha   90.00
_cell.angle_beta   90.00
_cell.angle_gamma   90.00
#
_symmetry.space_group_name_H-M   'P 1'
#
loop_
_entity.id
_entity.type
_entity.pdbx_description
1 polymer ?
#
loop_
_entity_poly.entity_id
_entity_poly.type
_entity_poly.pdbx_seq_one_letter_code
_entity_poly.pdbx_strand_id
1 'polypeptide(L)'
;MAKRNRSTLKNYFRQGAMPSAEHFSDLIDSSINKIEEGFDKTPEQGLKIAALDTHARLMTFYRDSDPTRALWSVSLQPDSDLLRVNRHAGDGQDAIADAEPLLTFTPDGRAGINTSTPRHTLEVNGVIGAQGRAGAQWADRLPADGDWHDLTPTLEGCQAFEVVAGVGIRHSGRYALIHAIALNTCAPSGFWFNFFNRKNRISARHAYYHSRADKLTLRWLRDDTPAGGHDGIRPYRLQIRTHTSYGDGIMIRYHLTQLWHDAYMHHSLLPADEE
;
A
#
# COMPACT_ATOMS: atom_id res chain seq x y z
N MET A 1 16.22 2.56 -42.46
CA MET A 1 17.49 1.90 -42.84
C MET A 1 17.33 0.39 -42.66
N ALA A 2 17.88 -0.42 -43.57
CA ALA A 2 17.58 -1.85 -43.61
C ALA A 2 18.28 -2.58 -42.46
N LYS A 3 17.54 -3.01 -41.43
CA LYS A 3 18.04 -3.92 -40.39
C LYS A 3 18.40 -5.27 -41.03
N ARG A 4 19.66 -5.44 -41.43
CA ARG A 4 20.17 -6.70 -41.95
C ARG A 4 20.38 -7.67 -40.79
N ASN A 5 20.05 -8.94 -41.00
CA ASN A 5 20.27 -9.95 -39.97
C ASN A 5 21.78 -10.22 -39.79
N ARG A 6 22.15 -10.76 -38.63
CA ARG A 6 23.57 -11.02 -38.28
C ARG A 6 24.25 -11.99 -39.23
N SER A 7 23.53 -12.94 -39.84
CA SER A 7 24.10 -13.86 -40.83
C SER A 7 24.50 -13.15 -42.12
N THR A 8 23.68 -12.20 -42.60
CA THR A 8 24.00 -11.37 -43.76
C THR A 8 25.20 -10.47 -43.48
N LEU A 9 25.23 -9.82 -42.31
CA LEU A 9 26.36 -8.99 -41.89
C LEU A 9 27.65 -9.82 -41.83
N LYS A 10 27.64 -10.98 -41.18
CA LYS A 10 28.81 -11.88 -41.12
C LYS A 10 29.34 -12.31 -42.50
N ASN A 11 28.47 -12.41 -43.51
CA ASN A 11 28.89 -12.79 -44.86
C ASN A 11 29.74 -11.73 -45.56
N TYR A 12 29.48 -10.44 -45.30
CA TYR A 12 30.27 -9.34 -45.88
C TYR A 12 31.71 -9.28 -45.34
N PHE A 13 31.97 -9.87 -44.17
CA PHE A 13 33.27 -9.84 -43.49
C PHE A 13 33.95 -11.22 -43.39
N ARG A 14 33.59 -12.17 -44.27
CA ARG A 14 34.29 -13.46 -44.34
C ARG A 14 35.72 -13.30 -44.86
N GLN A 15 36.57 -14.27 -44.56
CA GLN A 15 37.93 -14.31 -45.06
C GLN A 15 37.95 -14.24 -46.59
N GLY A 16 38.71 -13.28 -47.13
CA GLY A 16 38.81 -13.02 -48.57
C GLY A 16 37.73 -12.10 -49.14
N ALA A 17 36.76 -11.65 -48.34
CA ALA A 17 35.81 -10.62 -48.75
C ALA A 17 36.46 -9.22 -48.70
N MET A 18 36.05 -8.32 -49.60
CA MET A 18 36.37 -6.88 -49.55
C MET A 18 35.11 -6.08 -49.20
N PRO A 19 34.87 -5.76 -47.91
CA PRO A 19 33.71 -4.98 -47.51
C PRO A 19 33.82 -3.53 -48.00
N SER A 20 32.71 -2.95 -48.45
CA SER A 20 32.63 -1.53 -48.81
C SER A 20 32.39 -0.66 -47.57
N ALA A 21 32.52 0.66 -47.72
CA ALA A 21 32.15 1.62 -46.68
C ALA A 21 30.69 1.45 -46.20
N GLU A 22 29.76 1.12 -47.10
CA GLU A 22 28.36 0.82 -46.74
C GLU A 22 28.25 -0.42 -45.84
N HIS A 23 29.05 -1.47 -46.09
CA HIS A 23 29.05 -2.65 -45.20
C HIS A 23 29.55 -2.33 -43.79
N PHE A 24 30.48 -1.37 -43.65
CA PHE A 24 30.91 -0.88 -42.34
C PHE A 24 29.82 -0.04 -41.66
N SER A 25 29.11 0.83 -42.40
CA SER A 25 27.96 1.57 -41.88
C SER A 25 26.89 0.61 -41.36
N ASP A 26 26.48 -0.36 -42.17
CA ASP A 26 25.50 -1.39 -41.80
C ASP A 26 25.90 -2.15 -40.52
N LEU A 27 27.19 -2.39 -40.31
CA LEU A 27 27.69 -3.06 -39.10
C LEU A 27 27.60 -2.14 -37.86
N ILE A 28 28.03 -0.89 -38.00
CA ILE A 28 27.98 0.11 -36.93
C ILE A 28 26.54 0.35 -36.51
N ASP A 29 25.65 0.59 -37.48
CA ASP A 29 24.22 0.88 -37.26
C ASP A 29 23.43 -0.35 -36.78
N SER A 30 24.00 -1.56 -36.90
CA SER A 30 23.39 -2.80 -36.37
C SER A 30 23.73 -3.09 -34.90
N SER A 31 24.66 -2.33 -34.33
CA SER A 31 25.13 -2.50 -32.95
C SER A 31 24.41 -1.53 -32.02
N ILE A 32 24.00 -2.00 -30.84
CA ILE A 32 23.36 -1.15 -29.83
C ILE A 32 24.39 -0.16 -29.29
N ASN A 33 24.13 1.13 -29.44
CA ASN A 33 24.94 2.18 -28.84
C ASN A 33 24.39 2.57 -27.46
N LYS A 34 25.15 2.26 -26.39
CA LYS A 34 24.70 2.52 -25.00
C LYS A 34 24.38 3.98 -24.71
N ILE A 35 25.13 4.92 -25.30
CA ILE A 35 25.01 6.36 -25.03
C ILE A 35 23.82 6.92 -25.81
N GLU A 36 23.67 6.53 -27.07
CA GLU A 36 22.62 7.06 -27.95
C GLU A 36 21.27 6.37 -27.76
N GLU A 37 21.25 5.10 -27.34
CA GLU A 37 20.02 4.32 -27.17
C GLU A 37 19.55 4.20 -25.72
N GLY A 38 20.31 4.72 -24.75
CA GLY A 38 19.91 4.73 -23.34
C GLY A 38 19.73 3.33 -22.73
N PHE A 39 20.29 2.30 -23.39
CA PHE A 39 20.11 0.90 -23.04
C PHE A 39 21.45 0.28 -22.63
N ASP A 40 21.51 -0.33 -21.45
CA ASP A 40 22.70 -1.03 -20.97
C ASP A 40 22.32 -2.26 -20.13
N LYS A 41 23.20 -3.24 -20.07
CA LYS A 41 23.02 -4.41 -19.20
C LYS A 41 24.34 -4.77 -18.54
N THR A 42 24.36 -4.72 -17.20
CA THR A 42 25.52 -5.13 -16.41
C THR A 42 25.14 -6.22 -15.40
N PRO A 43 26.08 -7.06 -14.96
CA PRO A 43 25.83 -8.04 -13.91
C PRO A 43 25.32 -7.43 -12.60
N GLU A 44 25.81 -6.24 -12.24
CA GLU A 44 25.53 -5.58 -10.95
C GLU A 44 24.18 -4.87 -10.92
N GLN A 45 23.78 -4.25 -12.04
CA GLN A 45 22.60 -3.38 -12.11
C GLN A 45 21.46 -3.97 -12.95
N GLY A 46 21.69 -5.10 -13.61
CA GLY A 46 20.69 -5.71 -14.49
C GLY A 46 20.46 -4.86 -15.75
N LEU A 47 19.20 -4.80 -16.19
CA LEU A 47 18.79 -4.03 -17.37
C LEU A 47 18.56 -2.56 -17.00
N LYS A 48 19.26 -1.66 -17.68
CA LYS A 48 19.18 -0.21 -17.51
C LYS A 48 18.52 0.40 -18.73
N ILE A 49 17.53 1.27 -18.49
CA ILE A 49 16.81 2.01 -19.52
C ILE A 49 16.77 3.47 -19.08
N ALA A 50 17.30 4.36 -19.90
CA ALA A 50 17.23 5.80 -19.71
C ALA A 50 16.15 6.39 -20.60
N ALA A 51 15.39 7.33 -20.06
CA ALA A 51 14.53 8.21 -20.84
C ALA A 51 15.42 9.16 -21.65
N LEU A 52 15.36 9.08 -22.98
CA LEU A 52 16.19 9.92 -23.86
C LEU A 52 15.47 11.20 -24.32
N ASP A 53 14.15 11.17 -24.34
CA ASP A 53 13.28 12.28 -24.70
C ASP A 53 12.35 12.66 -23.54
N THR A 54 11.74 13.84 -23.65
CA THR A 54 10.80 14.34 -22.64
C THR A 54 9.52 13.51 -22.56
N HIS A 55 9.22 12.63 -23.52
CA HIS A 55 8.01 11.78 -23.49
C HIS A 55 8.37 10.29 -23.56
N ALA A 56 9.38 9.88 -22.79
CA ALA A 56 10.00 8.57 -22.92
C ALA A 56 9.10 7.41 -22.46
N ARG A 57 8.61 6.67 -23.45
CA ARG A 57 8.23 5.27 -23.27
C ARG A 57 9.50 4.45 -23.09
N LEU A 58 9.68 3.89 -21.91
CA LEU A 58 10.79 3.01 -21.57
C LEU A 58 10.62 1.62 -22.21
N MET A 59 9.39 1.11 -22.23
CA MET A 59 9.06 -0.19 -22.81
C MET A 59 7.72 -0.13 -23.53
N THR A 60 7.60 -0.85 -24.65
CA THR A 60 6.32 -1.05 -25.35
C THR A 60 6.17 -2.54 -25.70
N PHE A 61 5.00 -3.10 -25.45
CA PHE A 61 4.70 -4.51 -25.62
C PHE A 61 3.72 -4.72 -26.77
N TYR A 62 4.04 -5.66 -27.66
CA TYR A 62 3.28 -6.02 -28.86
C TYR A 62 2.88 -7.50 -28.78
N ARG A 63 1.79 -7.89 -29.44
CA ARG A 63 1.40 -9.31 -29.55
C ARG A 63 2.16 -10.04 -30.65
N ASP A 64 2.20 -9.41 -31.82
CA ASP A 64 2.81 -9.95 -33.02
C ASP A 64 3.99 -9.07 -33.43
N SER A 65 4.68 -9.46 -34.49
CA SER A 65 5.72 -8.63 -35.11
C SER A 65 5.15 -7.38 -35.80
N ASP A 66 3.87 -7.07 -35.63
CA ASP A 66 3.24 -5.85 -36.11
C ASP A 66 3.58 -4.68 -35.16
N PRO A 67 4.48 -3.77 -35.57
CA PRO A 67 4.91 -2.66 -34.74
C PRO A 67 3.84 -1.57 -34.59
N THR A 68 2.72 -1.68 -35.30
CA THR A 68 1.63 -0.67 -35.23
C THR A 68 0.63 -0.97 -34.10
N ARG A 69 0.69 -2.18 -33.52
CA ARG A 69 -0.30 -2.66 -32.54
C ARG A 69 0.30 -2.83 -31.15
N ALA A 70 0.70 -1.71 -30.55
CA ALA A 70 1.09 -1.69 -29.14
C ALA A 70 -0.10 -2.09 -28.25
N LEU A 71 0.13 -2.96 -27.27
CA LEU A 71 -0.88 -3.37 -26.28
C LEU A 71 -0.67 -2.67 -24.94
N TRP A 72 0.59 -2.49 -24.55
CA TRP A 72 0.99 -1.93 -23.27
C TRP A 72 2.23 -1.07 -23.43
N SER A 73 2.38 -0.07 -22.58
CA SER A 73 3.63 0.68 -22.45
C SER A 73 3.97 0.94 -21.00
N VAL A 74 5.26 1.08 -20.74
CA VAL A 74 5.83 1.59 -19.49
C VAL A 74 6.56 2.88 -19.83
N SER A 75 6.27 3.96 -19.13
CA SER A 75 6.81 5.29 -19.41
C SER A 75 7.21 6.00 -18.12
N LEU A 76 8.18 6.91 -18.23
CA LEU A 76 8.54 7.85 -17.16
C LEU A 76 7.99 9.23 -17.52
N GLN A 77 7.31 9.89 -16.57
CA GLN A 77 6.87 11.27 -16.78
C GLN A 77 8.04 12.24 -16.52
N PRO A 78 8.35 13.16 -17.45
CA PRO A 78 9.55 14.00 -17.39
C PRO A 78 9.62 14.93 -16.16
N ASP A 79 8.49 15.49 -15.71
CA ASP A 79 8.49 16.53 -14.67
C ASP A 79 8.32 15.98 -13.25
N SER A 80 7.86 14.74 -13.11
CA SER A 80 7.40 14.18 -11.84
C SER A 80 7.99 12.81 -11.53
N ASP A 81 8.85 12.29 -12.41
CA ASP A 81 9.47 10.96 -12.31
C ASP A 81 8.46 9.83 -12.04
N LEU A 82 7.20 10.02 -12.44
CA LEU A 82 6.15 9.01 -12.27
C LEU A 82 6.37 7.88 -13.27
N LEU A 83 6.52 6.66 -12.75
CA LEU A 83 6.54 5.46 -13.58
C LEU A 83 5.10 5.01 -13.82
N ARG A 84 4.69 4.97 -15.09
CA ARG A 84 3.32 4.64 -15.49
C ARG A 84 3.27 3.39 -16.35
N VAL A 85 2.26 2.57 -16.12
CA VAL A 85 1.87 1.45 -16.99
C VAL A 85 0.55 1.79 -17.66
N ASN A 86 0.56 1.83 -18.99
CA ASN A 86 -0.61 2.19 -19.78
C ASN A 86 -1.06 1.01 -20.62
N ARG A 87 -2.38 0.89 -20.79
CA ARG A 87 -3.00 -0.01 -21.76
C ARG A 87 -3.34 0.78 -23.01
N HIS A 88 -3.02 0.23 -24.17
CA HIS A 88 -3.44 0.79 -25.45
C HIS A 88 -4.71 0.09 -25.94
N ALA A 89 -5.62 0.83 -26.56
CA ALA A 89 -6.73 0.23 -27.29
C ALA A 89 -6.15 -0.52 -28.50
N GLY A 90 -6.67 -1.71 -28.78
CA GLY A 90 -6.08 -2.66 -29.74
C GLY A 90 -6.08 -2.25 -31.20
N ASP A 91 -6.39 -0.99 -31.51
CA ASP A 91 -6.60 -0.43 -32.85
C ASP A 91 -5.44 0.47 -33.30
N GLY A 92 -4.28 0.36 -32.64
CA GLY A 92 -3.06 1.09 -33.04
C GLY A 92 -3.10 2.59 -32.75
N GLN A 93 -4.09 3.06 -31.97
CA GLN A 93 -4.06 4.39 -31.41
C GLN A 93 -3.07 4.43 -30.25
N ASP A 94 -2.21 5.45 -30.26
CA ASP A 94 -1.47 5.87 -29.07
C ASP A 94 -2.43 5.92 -27.88
N ALA A 95 -1.92 5.59 -26.69
CA ALA A 95 -2.70 5.76 -25.46
C ALA A 95 -3.31 7.15 -25.52
N ILE A 96 -4.63 7.24 -25.37
CA ILE A 96 -5.33 8.53 -25.35
C ILE A 96 -4.54 9.39 -24.38
N ALA A 97 -3.99 10.52 -24.86
CA ALA A 97 -3.01 11.32 -24.12
C ALA A 97 -3.52 11.73 -22.72
N ASP A 98 -4.84 11.69 -22.53
CA ASP A 98 -5.57 12.03 -21.30
C ASP A 98 -6.19 10.83 -20.57
N ALA A 99 -5.92 9.58 -20.96
CA ALA A 99 -6.41 8.42 -20.20
C ALA A 99 -5.59 8.23 -18.92
N GLU A 100 -6.30 8.03 -17.80
CA GLU A 100 -5.65 7.67 -16.53
C GLU A 100 -4.80 6.41 -16.71
N PRO A 101 -3.54 6.41 -16.23
CA PRO A 101 -2.68 5.24 -16.29
C PRO A 101 -3.31 4.08 -15.51
N LEU A 102 -3.12 2.84 -16.00
CA LEU A 102 -3.61 1.67 -15.30
C LEU A 102 -2.88 1.49 -13.97
N LEU A 103 -1.55 1.66 -13.97
CA LEU A 103 -0.72 1.67 -12.77
C LEU A 103 0.18 2.89 -12.76
N THR A 104 0.33 3.50 -11.59
CA THR A 104 1.27 4.60 -11.33
C THR A 104 2.12 4.23 -10.14
N PHE A 105 3.43 4.44 -10.25
CA PHE A 105 4.34 4.44 -9.11
C PHE A 105 4.97 5.82 -8.97
N THR A 106 4.97 6.34 -7.75
CA THR A 106 5.57 7.63 -7.41
C THR A 106 6.97 7.45 -6.82
N PRO A 107 7.87 8.44 -6.96
CA PRO A 107 9.18 8.41 -6.32
C PRO A 107 9.14 8.26 -4.79
N ASP A 108 8.06 8.73 -4.14
CA ASP A 108 7.85 8.61 -2.69
C ASP A 108 7.26 7.25 -2.27
N GLY A 109 7.14 6.29 -3.19
CA GLY A 109 6.81 4.89 -2.89
C GLY A 109 5.32 4.58 -2.84
N ARG A 110 4.47 5.40 -3.47
CA ARG A 110 3.03 5.14 -3.59
C ARG A 110 2.71 4.42 -4.89
N ALA A 111 1.65 3.63 -4.86
CA ALA A 111 1.09 2.95 -6.01
C ALA A 111 -0.36 3.38 -6.25
N GLY A 112 -0.69 3.73 -7.48
CA GLY A 112 -2.05 4.04 -7.93
C GLY A 112 -2.55 3.00 -8.94
N ILE A 113 -3.80 2.57 -8.82
CA ILE A 113 -4.52 1.81 -9.87
C ILE A 113 -5.60 2.73 -10.44
N ASN A 114 -5.58 2.97 -11.75
CA ASN A 114 -6.46 3.92 -12.45
C ASN A 114 -6.40 5.36 -11.88
N THR A 115 -5.25 5.77 -11.38
CA THR A 115 -5.01 7.14 -10.88
C THR A 115 -3.55 7.53 -11.06
N SER A 116 -3.33 8.75 -11.53
CA SER A 116 -2.01 9.37 -11.69
C SER A 116 -1.48 10.05 -10.43
N THR A 117 -2.34 10.29 -9.43
CA THR A 117 -2.00 11.07 -8.23
C THR A 117 -2.41 10.34 -6.93
N PRO A 118 -1.80 9.17 -6.63
CA PRO A 118 -2.13 8.43 -5.42
C PRO A 118 -1.81 9.25 -4.15
N ARG A 119 -2.79 9.41 -3.28
CA ARG A 119 -2.69 10.11 -1.99
C ARG A 119 -2.36 9.19 -0.84
N HIS A 120 -2.52 7.88 -1.04
CA HIS A 120 -2.19 6.83 -0.07
C HIS A 120 -1.11 5.89 -0.64
N THR A 121 -0.49 5.08 0.22
CA THR A 121 0.53 4.08 -0.19
C THR A 121 0.02 3.18 -1.32
N LEU A 122 -1.25 2.76 -1.26
CA LEU A 122 -1.96 2.12 -2.36
C LEU A 122 -3.31 2.82 -2.52
N GLU A 123 -3.56 3.42 -3.69
CA GLU A 123 -4.85 4.00 -4.04
C GLU A 123 -5.45 3.28 -5.25
N VAL A 124 -6.67 2.79 -5.10
CA VAL A 124 -7.39 2.10 -6.18
C VAL A 124 -8.61 2.93 -6.56
N ASN A 125 -8.57 3.53 -7.74
CA ASN A 125 -9.73 4.16 -8.34
C ASN A 125 -10.59 3.10 -9.05
N GLY A 126 -11.37 2.37 -8.26
CA GLY A 126 -12.19 1.25 -8.73
C GLY A 126 -12.62 0.31 -7.60
N VAL A 127 -12.86 -0.95 -7.95
CA VAL A 127 -13.31 -1.98 -7.01
C VAL A 127 -12.14 -2.89 -6.63
N ILE A 128 -11.97 -3.11 -5.32
CA ILE A 128 -11.00 -4.07 -4.77
C ILE A 128 -11.71 -5.39 -4.49
N GLY A 129 -11.30 -6.47 -5.18
CA GLY A 129 -11.65 -7.84 -4.80
C GLY A 129 -10.54 -8.45 -3.93
N ALA A 130 -10.87 -8.92 -2.74
CA ALA A 130 -9.90 -9.52 -1.81
C ALA A 130 -10.46 -10.79 -1.17
N GLN A 131 -9.62 -11.83 -1.05
CA GLN A 131 -9.98 -13.06 -0.32
C GLN A 131 -9.98 -12.87 1.21
N GLY A 132 -9.23 -11.89 1.70
CA GLY A 132 -9.14 -11.53 3.11
C GLY A 132 -8.35 -10.25 3.31
N ARG A 133 -8.41 -9.70 4.52
CA ARG A 133 -7.63 -8.53 4.95
C ARG A 133 -7.05 -8.81 6.33
N ALA A 134 -5.75 -8.59 6.49
CA ALA A 134 -5.07 -8.64 7.77
C ALA A 134 -4.67 -7.22 8.16
N GLY A 135 -5.09 -6.80 9.36
CA GLY A 135 -4.59 -5.60 9.99
C GLY A 135 -3.23 -5.82 10.66
N ALA A 136 -2.67 -4.75 11.21
CA ALA A 136 -1.44 -4.78 11.98
C ALA A 136 -1.61 -5.48 13.34
N GLN A 137 -0.49 -5.95 13.89
CA GLN A 137 -0.35 -6.41 15.27
C GLN A 137 0.68 -5.51 15.95
N TRP A 138 0.22 -4.63 16.83
CA TRP A 138 1.06 -3.66 17.53
C TRP A 138 1.58 -4.15 18.87
N ALA A 139 0.98 -5.21 19.41
CA ALA A 139 1.38 -5.90 20.62
C ALA A 139 1.86 -7.31 20.24
N ASP A 140 3.02 -7.69 20.76
CA ASP A 140 3.66 -8.96 20.39
C ASP A 140 2.93 -10.18 20.96
N ARG A 141 2.43 -10.07 22.20
CA ARG A 141 1.74 -11.17 22.91
C ARG A 141 0.64 -10.64 23.79
N LEU A 142 -0.54 -11.25 23.68
CA LEU A 142 -1.71 -10.93 24.49
C LEU A 142 -2.20 -12.22 25.17
N PRO A 143 -1.77 -12.49 26.41
CA PRO A 143 -2.27 -13.63 27.17
C PRO A 143 -3.79 -13.64 27.30
N ALA A 144 -4.39 -14.82 27.25
CA ALA A 144 -5.81 -15.02 27.48
C ALA A 144 -6.08 -15.37 28.96
N ASP A 145 -5.54 -14.58 29.88
CA ASP A 145 -5.50 -14.84 31.33
C ASP A 145 -6.67 -14.23 32.11
N GLY A 146 -7.44 -13.33 31.50
CA GLY A 146 -8.54 -12.61 32.14
C GLY A 146 -8.18 -11.17 32.53
N ASP A 147 -6.91 -10.81 32.44
CA ASP A 147 -6.41 -9.47 32.72
C ASP A 147 -6.48 -8.57 31.48
N TRP A 148 -6.42 -7.25 31.72
CA TRP A 148 -6.43 -6.26 30.65
C TRP A 148 -5.05 -6.08 30.05
N HIS A 149 -4.96 -6.20 28.72
CA HIS A 149 -3.73 -6.02 27.95
C HIS A 149 -3.88 -4.90 26.93
N ASP A 150 -2.80 -4.16 26.68
CA ASP A 150 -2.76 -3.07 25.70
C ASP A 150 -2.73 -3.63 24.27
N LEU A 151 -3.75 -3.28 23.46
CA LEU A 151 -3.77 -3.57 22.02
C LEU A 151 -2.97 -2.56 21.20
N THR A 152 -2.84 -1.35 21.73
CA THR A 152 -2.18 -0.21 21.09
C THR A 152 -1.15 0.39 22.03
N PRO A 153 -0.09 1.05 21.51
CA PRO A 153 0.69 1.97 22.32
C PRO A 153 -0.19 3.13 22.83
N THR A 154 0.37 4.01 23.64
CA THR A 154 -0.30 5.27 24.01
C THR A 154 -0.62 6.08 22.76
N LEU A 155 -1.88 6.47 22.63
CA LEU A 155 -2.45 7.24 21.53
C LEU A 155 -2.91 8.61 22.03
N GLU A 156 -3.04 9.53 21.09
CA GLU A 156 -3.62 10.85 21.30
C GLU A 156 -4.52 11.23 20.11
N GLY A 157 -5.34 12.27 20.29
CA GLY A 157 -6.19 12.82 19.26
C GLY A 157 -7.43 11.97 18.98
N CYS A 158 -7.98 12.11 17.79
CA CYS A 158 -9.07 11.33 17.23
C CYS A 158 -8.53 10.04 16.61
N GLN A 159 -9.13 8.92 16.98
CA GLN A 159 -8.72 7.60 16.52
C GLN A 159 -9.95 6.78 16.14
N ALA A 160 -9.80 5.98 15.07
CA ALA A 160 -10.79 5.01 14.64
C ALA A 160 -10.09 3.71 14.25
N PHE A 161 -10.49 2.61 14.87
CA PHE A 161 -9.95 1.28 14.57
C PHE A 161 -11.05 0.27 14.31
N GLU A 162 -10.78 -0.64 13.37
CA GLU A 162 -11.42 -1.93 13.28
C GLU A 162 -10.56 -2.97 14.01
N VAL A 163 -11.18 -3.71 14.93
CA VAL A 163 -10.56 -4.78 15.70
C VAL A 163 -11.24 -6.09 15.32
N VAL A 164 -10.46 -7.06 14.84
CA VAL A 164 -10.87 -8.47 14.78
C VAL A 164 -9.98 -9.22 15.74
N ALA A 165 -10.54 -9.86 16.76
CA ALA A 165 -9.75 -10.65 17.71
C ALA A 165 -10.44 -11.96 18.03
N GLY A 166 -9.65 -12.99 18.33
CA GLY A 166 -10.15 -14.31 18.67
C GLY A 166 -9.20 -15.08 19.56
N VAL A 167 -9.78 -15.99 20.33
CA VAL A 167 -9.07 -16.95 21.18
C VAL A 167 -9.82 -18.26 21.13
N GLY A 168 -9.09 -19.37 21.21
CA GLY A 168 -9.73 -20.67 21.26
C GLY A 168 -8.78 -21.80 21.63
N ILE A 169 -9.33 -22.83 22.25
CA ILE A 169 -8.63 -24.06 22.57
C ILE A 169 -9.25 -25.17 21.73
N ARG A 170 -8.42 -25.84 20.93
CA ARG A 170 -8.88 -26.88 20.01
C ARG A 170 -9.61 -27.99 20.79
N HIS A 171 -10.81 -28.35 20.34
CA HIS A 171 -11.62 -29.44 20.91
C HIS A 171 -12.13 -29.26 22.35
N SER A 172 -12.01 -28.07 22.97
CA SER A 172 -12.55 -27.84 24.32
C SER A 172 -13.95 -27.22 24.33
N GLY A 173 -14.40 -26.69 23.18
CA GLY A 173 -15.59 -25.84 23.12
C GLY A 173 -15.37 -24.43 23.69
N ARG A 174 -14.14 -24.03 24.02
CA ARG A 174 -13.85 -22.66 24.46
C ARG A 174 -13.30 -21.87 23.29
N TYR A 175 -14.15 -21.03 22.72
CA TYR A 175 -13.83 -20.14 21.62
C TYR A 175 -14.56 -18.81 21.79
N ALA A 176 -13.88 -17.72 21.47
CA ALA A 176 -14.48 -16.41 21.31
C ALA A 176 -13.87 -15.68 20.12
N LEU A 177 -14.73 -14.95 19.42
CA LEU A 177 -14.39 -14.05 18.33
C LEU A 177 -15.13 -12.73 18.56
N ILE A 178 -14.42 -11.62 18.36
CA ILE A 178 -14.96 -10.28 18.44
C ILE A 178 -14.61 -9.52 17.16
N HIS A 179 -15.59 -8.81 16.61
CA HIS A 179 -15.40 -7.77 15.60
C HIS A 179 -15.91 -6.46 16.20
N ALA A 180 -15.08 -5.43 16.20
CA ALA A 180 -15.43 -4.16 16.80
C ALA A 180 -14.93 -2.97 16.01
N ILE A 181 -15.73 -1.90 16.02
CA ILE A 181 -15.30 -0.56 15.61
C ILE A 181 -15.10 0.26 16.89
N ALA A 182 -13.87 0.70 17.14
CA ALA A 182 -13.48 1.47 18.30
C ALA A 182 -13.19 2.91 17.89
N LEU A 183 -14.02 3.84 18.36
CA LEU A 183 -13.89 5.27 18.10
C LEU A 183 -13.51 6.00 19.40
N ASN A 184 -12.65 7.01 19.29
CA ASN A 184 -12.29 7.91 20.37
C ASN A 184 -11.95 9.30 19.82
N THR A 185 -12.43 10.36 20.48
CA THR A 185 -12.20 11.76 20.09
C THR A 185 -11.49 12.50 21.23
N CYS A 186 -10.19 12.28 21.40
CA CYS A 186 -9.36 12.91 22.44
C CYS A 186 -9.77 12.58 23.88
N ALA A 187 -10.22 11.35 24.17
CA ALA A 187 -10.58 10.88 25.52
C ALA A 187 -11.44 11.88 26.33
N PRO A 188 -12.65 12.23 25.85
CA PRO A 188 -13.54 13.18 26.50
C PRO A 188 -13.82 12.79 27.96
N SER A 189 -13.79 13.76 28.85
CA SER A 189 -14.04 13.59 30.28
C SER A 189 -15.28 14.36 30.71
N GLY A 190 -16.27 13.69 31.30
CA GLY A 190 -17.43 14.36 31.90
C GLY A 190 -18.27 13.38 32.72
N PHE A 191 -18.47 13.69 34.01
CA PHE A 191 -19.14 12.82 34.99
C PHE A 191 -20.52 12.34 34.54
N TRP A 192 -21.39 13.27 34.11
CA TRP A 192 -22.75 12.97 33.63
C TRP A 192 -22.79 12.12 32.35
N PHE A 193 -21.73 12.16 31.53
CA PHE A 193 -21.68 11.49 30.23
C PHE A 193 -20.93 10.15 30.27
N ASN A 194 -20.00 9.99 31.21
CA ASN A 194 -19.33 8.72 31.50
C ASN A 194 -20.27 7.73 32.18
N PHE A 195 -21.24 8.21 32.98
CA PHE A 195 -22.24 7.33 33.65
C PHE A 195 -23.06 6.48 32.66
N PHE A 196 -23.27 6.95 31.43
CA PHE A 196 -23.96 6.21 30.38
C PHE A 196 -23.02 5.63 29.30
N ASN A 197 -21.70 5.82 29.43
CA ASN A 197 -20.68 5.27 28.51
C ASN A 197 -20.92 5.58 27.01
N ARG A 198 -21.48 6.76 26.68
CA ARG A 198 -21.98 7.06 25.32
C ARG A 198 -20.98 7.72 24.36
N LYS A 199 -19.88 8.32 24.84
CA LYS A 199 -18.99 9.16 23.99
C LYS A 199 -17.88 8.39 23.27
N ASN A 200 -17.11 7.55 23.98
CA ASN A 200 -16.06 6.72 23.37
C ASN A 200 -16.61 5.33 23.06
N ARG A 201 -17.43 5.28 22.01
CA ARG A 201 -18.21 4.07 21.70
C ARG A 201 -17.31 3.04 21.04
N ILE A 202 -17.17 1.89 21.70
CA ILE A 202 -16.74 0.66 21.07
C ILE A 202 -18.01 -0.11 20.69
N SER A 203 -18.26 -0.24 19.40
CA SER A 203 -19.36 -1.04 18.88
C SER A 203 -18.85 -2.42 18.52
N ALA A 204 -19.16 -3.42 19.35
CA ALA A 204 -18.67 -4.78 19.19
C ALA A 204 -19.79 -5.79 18.86
N ARG A 205 -19.45 -6.77 18.04
CA ARG A 205 -20.20 -8.00 17.76
C ARG A 205 -19.38 -9.18 18.26
N HIS A 206 -20.04 -10.15 18.88
CA HIS A 206 -19.36 -11.28 19.51
C HIS A 206 -19.95 -12.59 18.99
N ALA A 207 -19.08 -13.56 18.74
CA ALA A 207 -19.42 -14.96 18.63
C ALA A 207 -18.63 -15.72 19.69
N TYR A 208 -19.29 -16.55 20.49
CA TYR A 208 -18.66 -17.34 21.54
C TYR A 208 -19.47 -18.62 21.75
N TYR A 209 -18.78 -19.72 22.04
CA TYR A 209 -19.36 -21.05 21.88
C TYR A 209 -20.30 -21.47 23.00
N HIS A 210 -19.89 -21.34 24.27
CA HIS A 210 -20.65 -21.89 25.40
C HIS A 210 -21.15 -20.81 26.38
N SER A 211 -20.24 -20.04 26.97
CA SER A 211 -20.58 -19.14 28.06
C SER A 211 -20.19 -17.70 27.79
N ARG A 212 -20.92 -16.76 28.39
CA ARG A 212 -20.50 -15.35 28.42
C ARG A 212 -19.13 -15.17 29.09
N ALA A 213 -18.72 -16.11 29.95
CA ALA A 213 -17.41 -16.16 30.58
C ALA A 213 -16.25 -16.38 29.59
N ASP A 214 -16.54 -16.85 28.37
CA ASP A 214 -15.54 -17.05 27.32
C ASP A 214 -15.30 -15.78 26.49
N LYS A 215 -16.10 -14.71 26.68
CA LYS A 215 -16.06 -13.52 25.84
C LYS A 215 -14.73 -12.77 25.92
N LEU A 216 -14.41 -12.13 24.81
CA LEU A 216 -13.46 -11.02 24.75
C LEU A 216 -14.19 -9.71 25.06
N THR A 217 -13.49 -8.72 25.60
CA THR A 217 -14.02 -7.37 25.79
C THR A 217 -12.92 -6.34 25.57
N LEU A 218 -13.32 -5.21 25.01
CA LEU A 218 -12.47 -4.07 24.73
C LEU A 218 -12.81 -2.90 25.65
N ARG A 219 -11.83 -2.06 25.97
CA ARG A 219 -12.05 -0.77 26.61
C ARG A 219 -11.03 0.27 26.16
N TRP A 220 -11.40 1.53 26.28
CA TRP A 220 -10.44 2.62 26.30
C TRP A 220 -9.94 2.83 27.74
N LEU A 221 -8.63 2.75 27.95
CA LEU A 221 -7.98 3.15 29.19
C LEU A 221 -7.40 4.55 28.99
N ARG A 222 -7.79 5.50 29.83
CA ARG A 222 -7.17 6.83 29.85
C ARG A 222 -5.92 6.76 30.72
N ASP A 223 -4.82 7.29 30.21
CA ASP A 223 -3.58 7.43 30.99
C ASP A 223 -3.66 8.70 31.85
N ASP A 224 -2.96 8.70 32.99
CA ASP A 224 -2.91 9.85 33.89
C ASP A 224 -2.29 11.05 33.17
N THR A 225 -3.06 12.14 33.06
CA THR A 225 -2.55 13.43 32.60
C THR A 225 -1.56 13.97 33.64
N PRO A 226 -0.33 14.35 33.27
CA PRO A 226 0.64 14.91 34.21
C PRO A 226 0.05 16.09 34.99
N ALA A 227 0.23 16.08 36.32
CA ALA A 227 -0.24 17.15 37.20
C ALA A 227 0.44 18.48 36.81
N GLY A 228 -0.33 19.42 36.27
CA GLY A 228 0.14 20.73 35.80
C GLY A 228 -0.02 21.00 34.29
N GLY A 229 -0.48 20.01 33.50
CA GLY A 229 -0.66 20.18 32.06
C GLY A 229 -1.89 21.03 31.69
N HIS A 230 -1.68 22.33 31.47
CA HIS A 230 -2.61 23.20 30.75
C HIS A 230 -2.68 22.90 29.22
N ASP A 231 -1.89 21.93 28.73
CA ASP A 231 -1.65 21.70 27.30
C ASP A 231 -2.70 20.85 26.55
N GLY A 232 -3.79 20.45 27.20
CA GLY A 232 -4.88 19.76 26.50
C GLY A 232 -4.56 18.35 25.99
N ILE A 233 -3.33 17.84 26.20
CA ILE A 233 -2.88 16.49 25.86
C ILE A 233 -3.68 15.47 26.68
N ARG A 234 -4.26 14.48 26.01
CA ARG A 234 -5.11 13.45 26.64
C ARG A 234 -4.71 12.06 26.14
N PRO A 235 -3.68 11.44 26.75
CA PRO A 235 -3.21 10.13 26.33
C PRO A 235 -4.19 9.02 26.74
N TYR A 236 -4.34 8.02 25.87
CA TYR A 236 -5.16 6.85 26.13
C TYR A 236 -4.70 5.63 25.31
N ARG A 237 -5.17 4.45 25.71
CA ARG A 237 -4.86 3.16 25.06
C ARG A 237 -6.12 2.34 24.83
N LEU A 238 -6.14 1.56 23.74
CA LEU A 238 -7.15 0.53 23.55
C LEU A 238 -6.66 -0.75 24.23
N GLN A 239 -7.50 -1.35 25.06
CA GLN A 239 -7.18 -2.60 25.76
C GLN A 239 -8.16 -3.71 25.41
N ILE A 240 -7.71 -4.95 25.53
CA ILE A 240 -8.51 -6.17 25.40
C ILE A 240 -8.31 -7.08 26.60
N ARG A 241 -9.32 -7.89 26.92
CA ARG A 241 -9.19 -9.03 27.83
C ARG A 241 -10.13 -10.17 27.45
N THR A 242 -9.84 -11.37 27.92
CA THR A 242 -10.84 -12.41 28.12
C THR A 242 -11.60 -12.17 29.43
N HIS A 243 -12.83 -12.69 29.56
CA HIS A 243 -13.59 -12.61 30.82
C HIS A 243 -13.07 -13.57 31.89
N THR A 244 -12.50 -14.69 31.47
CA THR A 244 -11.86 -15.69 32.32
C THR A 244 -10.59 -16.18 31.67
N SER A 245 -9.70 -16.77 32.47
CA SER A 245 -8.50 -17.41 31.93
C SER A 245 -8.87 -18.58 31.01
N TYR A 246 -8.16 -18.66 29.89
CA TYR A 246 -8.17 -19.81 28.97
C TYR A 246 -7.08 -20.83 29.33
N GLY A 247 -6.29 -20.58 30.37
CA GLY A 247 -5.18 -21.44 30.80
C GLY A 247 -3.83 -21.00 30.23
N ASP A 248 -2.78 -21.63 30.74
CA ASP A 248 -1.40 -21.24 30.47
C ASP A 248 -1.03 -21.41 29.00
N GLY A 249 -0.31 -20.43 28.45
CA GLY A 249 0.17 -20.46 27.07
C GLY A 249 -0.89 -20.17 26.01
N ILE A 250 -2.15 -19.90 26.38
CA ILE A 250 -3.19 -19.49 25.44
C ILE A 250 -3.12 -17.98 25.20
N MET A 251 -3.09 -17.61 23.92
CA MET A 251 -2.93 -16.22 23.48
C MET A 251 -4.14 -15.77 22.68
N ILE A 252 -4.53 -14.51 22.87
CA ILE A 252 -5.46 -13.80 22.01
C ILE A 252 -4.73 -13.47 20.70
N ARG A 253 -5.34 -13.84 19.57
CA ARG A 253 -4.92 -13.44 18.23
C ARG A 253 -5.77 -12.27 17.78
N TYR A 254 -5.19 -11.30 17.10
CA TYR A 254 -5.94 -10.14 16.65
C TYR A 254 -5.34 -9.49 15.40
N HIS A 255 -6.15 -8.62 14.81
CA HIS A 255 -5.78 -7.70 13.74
C HIS A 255 -6.40 -6.34 14.05
N LEU A 256 -5.60 -5.29 13.90
CA LEU A 256 -6.01 -3.91 14.02
C LEU A 256 -5.92 -3.22 12.66
N THR A 257 -7.00 -2.63 12.16
CA THR A 257 -6.94 -1.71 11.01
C THR A 257 -7.29 -0.31 11.45
N GLN A 258 -6.40 0.64 11.19
CA GLN A 258 -6.66 2.06 11.36
C GLN A 258 -7.62 2.53 10.26
N LEU A 259 -8.68 3.24 10.65
CA LEU A 259 -9.72 3.76 9.77
C LEU A 259 -9.68 5.29 9.64
N TRP A 260 -8.86 5.95 10.45
CA TRP A 260 -8.72 7.41 10.48
C TRP A 260 -7.26 7.80 10.67
N HIS A 261 -6.76 8.74 9.86
CA HIS A 261 -5.33 9.07 9.77
C HIS A 261 -4.99 10.52 10.14
N ASP A 262 -5.98 11.36 10.50
CA ASP A 262 -5.78 12.76 10.89
C ASP A 262 -6.15 13.00 12.35
N ALA A 263 -5.25 12.63 13.26
CA ALA A 263 -5.54 12.62 14.70
C ALA A 263 -6.02 13.97 15.26
N TYR A 264 -5.62 15.09 14.66
CA TYR A 264 -5.98 16.43 15.13
C TYR A 264 -6.91 17.19 14.21
N MET A 265 -7.49 16.52 13.21
CA MET A 265 -8.43 17.13 12.26
C MET A 265 -7.82 18.32 11.53
N HIS A 266 -6.50 18.28 11.26
CA HIS A 266 -5.77 19.37 10.61
C HIS A 266 -6.40 19.78 9.27
N HIS A 267 -7.01 18.83 8.56
CA HIS A 267 -7.65 19.08 7.26
C HIS A 267 -9.09 19.58 7.36
N SER A 268 -9.62 19.82 8.57
CA SER A 268 -10.97 20.38 8.76
C SER A 268 -11.00 21.89 8.71
N LEU A 269 -9.86 22.55 8.84
CA LEU A 269 -9.72 23.99 8.65
C LEU A 269 -9.43 24.25 7.17
N LEU A 270 -10.25 25.08 6.53
CA LEU A 270 -9.84 25.67 5.26
C LEU A 270 -8.57 26.49 5.52
N PRO A 271 -7.61 26.51 4.58
CA PRO A 271 -6.57 27.54 4.62
C PRO A 271 -7.29 28.87 4.78
N ALA A 272 -6.87 29.69 5.76
CA ALA A 272 -7.28 31.08 5.72
C ALA A 272 -6.82 31.59 4.35
N ASP A 273 -7.75 32.01 3.50
CA ASP A 273 -7.41 32.58 2.21
C ASP A 273 -6.30 33.60 2.46
N GLU A 274 -5.15 33.41 1.81
CA GLU A 274 -4.11 34.43 1.76
C GLU A 274 -4.74 35.64 1.05
N GLU A 275 -5.27 36.59 1.84
CA GLU A 275 -5.69 37.93 1.38
C GLU A 275 -4.51 38.69 0.76
#